data_AF-A0A844Z247-F1
#
_entry.id   AF-A0A844Z247-F1
#
_cell.length_a   1.000
_cell.length_b   1.000
_cell.length_c   1.000
_cell.angle_alpha   90.00
_cell.angle_beta   90.00
_cell.angle_gamma   90.00
#
_symmetry.space_group_name_H-M   'P 1'
#
loop_
_entity.id
_entity.type
_entity.pdbx_description
1 polymer ?
#
loop_
_entity_poly.entity_id
_entity_poly.type
_entity_poly.pdbx_seq_one_letter_code
_entity_poly.pdbx_strand_id
1 'polypeptide(L)'
;MSSSRQEIIDRLATEWKPEAMRDLAAMLLRLADSIDQNWQPSNVRSIYRWPSSLARIERNSVNLAMKARVISTQRARRRDYVSTNLLGEPAWDMMLDLFVQYAGGAKVSTTSLCIASQVPTSTALRYIALLEETGYVQRSQSETDKRVTFVSLTELGVMSMGNYLEQY
;
A
#
# COMPACT_ATOMS: atom_id res chain seq x y z
N MET A 1 -31.42 -12.93 5.91
CA MET A 1 -30.03 -12.46 5.71
C MET A 1 -29.09 -13.51 5.10
N SER A 2 -29.25 -14.82 5.35
CA SER A 2 -28.37 -15.87 4.79
C SER A 2 -28.44 -16.03 3.25
N SER A 3 -29.66 -16.01 2.69
CA SER A 3 -29.88 -16.25 1.24
C SER A 3 -29.17 -15.24 0.32
N SER A 4 -29.04 -13.98 0.74
CA SER A 4 -28.44 -12.91 -0.08
C SER A 4 -26.91 -12.94 -0.10
N ARG A 5 -26.26 -13.53 0.93
CA ARG A 5 -24.80 -13.76 0.92
C ARG A 5 -24.42 -14.90 -0.02
N GLN A 6 -25.20 -15.99 0.01
CA GLN A 6 -24.93 -17.17 -0.81
C GLN A 6 -25.00 -16.82 -2.30
N GLU A 7 -26.00 -16.02 -2.69
CA GLU A 7 -26.18 -15.54 -4.07
C GLU A 7 -25.00 -14.72 -4.61
N ILE A 8 -24.37 -13.90 -3.75
CA ILE A 8 -23.19 -13.12 -4.12
C ILE A 8 -21.98 -14.03 -4.29
N ILE A 9 -21.81 -15.02 -3.41
CA ILE A 9 -20.71 -15.98 -3.49
C ILE A 9 -20.81 -16.81 -4.77
N ASP A 10 -22.00 -17.29 -5.11
CA ASP A 10 -22.23 -18.10 -6.31
C ASP A 10 -21.98 -17.30 -7.59
N ARG A 11 -22.40 -16.02 -7.63
CA ARG A 11 -22.08 -15.13 -8.76
C ARG A 11 -20.58 -14.91 -8.92
N LEU A 12 -19.88 -14.61 -7.83
CA LEU A 12 -18.43 -14.42 -7.87
C LEU A 12 -17.75 -15.70 -8.36
N ALA A 13 -18.14 -16.88 -7.86
CA ALA A 13 -17.61 -18.19 -8.26
C ALA A 13 -17.77 -18.50 -9.76
N THR A 14 -18.83 -17.98 -10.38
CA THR A 14 -19.13 -18.26 -11.79
C THR A 14 -18.42 -17.29 -12.73
N GLU A 15 -18.25 -16.03 -12.31
CA GLU A 15 -17.80 -14.95 -13.19
C GLU A 15 -16.30 -14.60 -13.04
N TRP A 16 -15.65 -15.00 -11.93
CA TRP A 16 -14.30 -14.53 -11.58
C TRP A 16 -13.25 -15.63 -11.57
N LYS A 17 -12.04 -15.30 -12.05
CA LYS A 17 -10.86 -16.18 -11.96
C LYS A 17 -10.38 -16.32 -10.51
N PRO A 18 -9.83 -17.48 -10.11
CA PRO A 18 -9.35 -17.71 -8.74
C PRO A 18 -8.32 -16.69 -8.24
N GLU A 19 -7.46 -16.16 -9.10
CA GLU A 19 -6.50 -15.12 -8.74
C GLU A 19 -7.19 -13.81 -8.37
N ALA A 20 -8.15 -13.36 -9.20
CA ALA A 20 -8.92 -12.15 -8.94
C ALA A 20 -9.78 -12.24 -7.66
N MET A 21 -10.26 -13.45 -7.35
CA MET A 21 -10.94 -13.71 -6.07
C MET A 21 -10.02 -13.60 -4.87
N ARG A 22 -8.79 -14.11 -4.96
CA ARG A 22 -7.80 -13.99 -3.89
C ARG A 22 -7.40 -12.53 -3.68
N ASP A 23 -7.30 -11.75 -4.75
CA ASP A 23 -7.04 -10.31 -4.67
C ASP A 23 -8.20 -9.55 -4.01
N LEU A 24 -9.45 -9.87 -4.38
CA LEU A 24 -10.64 -9.30 -3.75
C LEU A 24 -10.79 -9.72 -2.28
N ALA A 25 -10.51 -10.98 -1.96
CA ALA A 25 -10.48 -11.47 -0.58
C ALA A 25 -9.42 -10.72 0.24
N ALA A 26 -8.24 -10.49 -0.31
CA ALA A 26 -7.21 -9.68 0.35
C ALA A 26 -7.66 -8.23 0.56
N MET A 27 -8.38 -7.62 -0.40
CA MET A 27 -8.96 -6.28 -0.23
C MET A 27 -10.06 -6.23 0.83
N LEU A 28 -10.94 -7.23 0.87
CA LEU A 28 -12.01 -7.31 1.87
C LEU A 28 -11.46 -7.58 3.29
N LEU A 29 -10.43 -8.40 3.41
CA LEU A 29 -9.72 -8.61 4.68
C LEU A 29 -9.06 -7.31 5.15
N ARG A 30 -8.43 -6.54 4.25
CA ARG A 30 -7.87 -5.21 4.59
C ARG A 30 -8.94 -4.21 5.02
N LEU A 31 -10.10 -4.23 4.37
CA LEU A 31 -11.26 -3.41 4.77
C LEU A 31 -11.75 -3.82 6.16
N ALA A 32 -11.82 -5.12 6.46
CA ALA A 32 -12.20 -5.63 7.76
C ALA A 32 -11.18 -5.24 8.84
N ASP A 33 -9.88 -5.42 8.58
CA ASP A 33 -8.79 -4.99 9.46
C ASP A 33 -8.83 -3.48 9.70
N SER A 34 -9.21 -2.69 8.68
CA SER A 34 -9.41 -1.24 8.80
C SER A 34 -10.60 -0.90 9.68
N ILE A 35 -11.71 -1.64 9.60
CA ILE A 35 -12.89 -1.44 10.46
C ILE A 35 -12.57 -1.79 11.91
N ASP A 36 -11.85 -2.89 12.15
CA ASP A 36 -11.42 -3.32 13.49
C ASP A 36 -10.45 -2.34 14.16
N GLN A 37 -9.73 -1.54 13.37
CA GLN A 37 -8.83 -0.48 13.85
C GLN A 37 -9.54 0.83 14.22
N ASN A 38 -10.86 0.82 14.41
CA ASN A 38 -11.67 2.01 14.75
C ASN A 38 -11.48 3.18 13.76
N TRP A 39 -11.19 2.85 12.49
CA TRP A 39 -10.99 3.81 11.42
C TRP A 39 -12.24 4.65 11.21
N GLN A 40 -12.14 5.96 11.43
CA GLN A 40 -13.20 6.91 11.16
C GLN A 40 -13.08 7.43 9.71
N PRO A 41 -13.87 6.94 8.73
CA PRO A 41 -13.86 7.48 7.37
C PRO A 41 -14.28 8.96 7.33
N SER A 42 -14.93 9.47 8.38
CA SER A 42 -15.24 10.89 8.57
C SER A 42 -14.02 11.79 8.80
N ASN A 43 -12.85 11.24 9.11
CA ASN A 43 -11.58 11.97 9.18
C ASN A 43 -10.83 11.98 7.84
N VAL A 44 -11.21 11.10 6.91
CA VAL A 44 -10.86 11.20 5.49
C VAL A 44 -11.97 12.00 4.79
N ARG A 45 -12.25 13.21 5.30
CA ARG A 45 -12.92 14.19 4.44
C ARG A 45 -11.93 14.48 3.33
N SER A 46 -12.26 14.08 2.10
CA SER A 46 -11.58 14.56 0.91
C SER A 46 -11.56 16.09 0.96
N ILE A 47 -10.44 16.66 1.40
CA ILE A 47 -10.18 18.12 1.39
C ILE A 47 -9.76 18.55 -0.03
N TYR A 48 -9.54 17.59 -0.93
CA TYR A 48 -9.08 17.84 -2.29
C TYR A 48 -10.25 18.27 -3.19
N ARG A 49 -10.41 19.60 -3.25
CA ARG A 49 -11.40 20.33 -4.04
C ARG A 49 -11.03 20.26 -5.53
N TRP A 50 -11.92 19.72 -6.39
CA TRP A 50 -11.89 19.77 -7.88
C TRP A 50 -10.78 18.95 -8.59
N PRO A 51 -10.81 18.69 -9.93
CA PRO A 51 -10.09 17.57 -10.55
C PRO A 51 -8.57 17.71 -10.46
N SER A 52 -8.01 17.13 -9.39
CA SER A 52 -6.58 17.07 -9.12
C SER A 52 -5.98 15.80 -9.69
N SER A 53 -4.67 15.80 -9.92
CA SER A 53 -3.97 14.59 -10.34
C SER A 53 -4.08 13.46 -9.31
N LEU A 54 -4.25 13.78 -8.02
CA LEU A 54 -4.60 12.80 -6.99
C LEU A 54 -5.92 12.08 -7.27
N ALA A 55 -6.99 12.80 -7.61
CA ALA A 55 -8.30 12.19 -7.86
C ALA A 55 -8.29 11.24 -9.07
N ARG A 56 -7.36 11.44 -10.01
CA ARG A 56 -7.11 10.51 -11.13
C ARG A 56 -6.38 9.25 -10.64
N ILE A 57 -5.31 9.42 -9.86
CA ILE A 57 -4.53 8.33 -9.28
C ILE A 57 -5.42 7.49 -8.34
N GLU A 58 -6.24 8.12 -7.51
CA GLU A 58 -7.19 7.45 -6.61
C GLU A 58 -8.19 6.58 -7.36
N ARG A 59 -8.79 7.10 -8.44
CA ARG A 59 -9.71 6.34 -9.30
C ARG A 59 -9.08 5.09 -9.90
N ASN A 60 -7.79 5.14 -10.20
CA ASN A 60 -7.03 4.04 -10.79
C ASN A 60 -6.15 3.28 -9.78
N SER A 61 -6.24 3.61 -8.49
CA SER A 61 -5.27 3.20 -7.46
C SER A 61 -5.12 1.69 -7.36
N VAL A 62 -6.21 0.92 -7.51
CA VAL A 62 -6.20 -0.54 -7.51
C VAL A 62 -5.37 -1.09 -8.68
N ASN A 63 -5.55 -0.56 -9.89
CA ASN A 63 -4.78 -0.99 -11.06
C ASN A 63 -3.30 -0.63 -10.92
N LEU A 64 -3.02 0.59 -10.47
CA LEU A 64 -1.66 1.07 -10.24
C LEU A 64 -0.95 0.26 -9.13
N ALA A 65 -1.68 -0.14 -8.08
CA ALA A 65 -1.16 -1.04 -7.04
C ALA A 65 -0.82 -2.43 -7.58
N MET A 66 -1.57 -2.96 -8.55
CA MET A 66 -1.21 -4.21 -9.21
C MET A 66 0.11 -4.07 -9.97
N LYS A 67 0.30 -2.96 -10.70
CA LYS A 67 1.59 -2.65 -11.35
C LYS A 67 2.72 -2.55 -10.32
N ALA A 68 2.50 -1.81 -9.22
CA ALA A 68 3.49 -1.65 -8.15
C ALA A 68 3.92 -3.00 -7.56
N ARG A 69 2.97 -3.92 -7.35
CA ARG A 69 3.23 -5.27 -6.86
C ARG A 69 4.00 -6.14 -7.86
N VAL A 70 3.69 -6.04 -9.16
CA VAL A 70 4.46 -6.70 -10.22
C VAL A 70 5.91 -6.20 -10.19
N ILE A 71 6.12 -4.89 -10.12
CA ILE A 71 7.46 -4.28 -10.08
C ILE A 71 8.22 -4.74 -8.83
N SER A 72 7.60 -4.65 -7.64
CA SER A 72 8.21 -5.10 -6.38
C SER A 72 8.60 -6.57 -6.44
N THR A 73 7.74 -7.44 -6.99
CA THR A 73 8.03 -8.87 -7.17
C THR A 73 9.19 -9.10 -8.12
N GLN A 74 9.25 -8.38 -9.24
CA GLN A 74 10.37 -8.47 -10.18
C GLN A 74 11.69 -8.04 -9.53
N ARG A 75 11.68 -6.95 -8.74
CA ARG A 75 12.86 -6.46 -8.02
C ARG A 75 13.33 -7.47 -6.97
N ALA A 76 12.40 -8.09 -6.23
CA ALA A 76 12.72 -9.15 -5.29
C ALA A 76 13.40 -10.35 -5.98
N ARG A 77 12.88 -10.82 -7.12
CA ARG A 77 13.45 -11.95 -7.89
C ARG A 77 14.88 -11.70 -8.39
N ARG A 78 15.26 -10.45 -8.68
CA ARG A 78 16.64 -10.14 -9.13
C ARG A 78 17.68 -10.53 -8.08
N ARG A 79 17.27 -10.60 -6.81
CA ARG A 79 18.14 -10.93 -5.66
C ARG A 79 18.53 -12.41 -5.62
N ASP A 80 17.77 -13.27 -6.29
CA ASP A 80 18.12 -14.68 -6.46
C ASP A 80 19.34 -14.86 -7.39
N TYR A 81 19.65 -13.84 -8.18
CA TYR A 81 20.71 -13.88 -9.19
C TYR A 81 21.89 -12.93 -8.88
N VAL A 82 21.65 -11.84 -8.14
CA VAL A 82 22.66 -10.80 -7.88
C VAL A 82 22.55 -10.33 -6.41
N SER A 83 23.69 -10.11 -5.77
CA SER A 83 23.76 -9.65 -4.38
C SER A 83 22.95 -8.36 -4.16
N THR A 84 22.17 -8.34 -3.08
CA THR A 84 21.30 -7.22 -2.68
C THR A 84 22.05 -5.91 -2.49
N ASN A 85 23.32 -5.97 -2.09
CA ASN A 85 24.16 -4.79 -1.90
C ASN A 85 24.49 -4.08 -3.22
N LEU A 86 24.28 -4.72 -4.37
CA LEU A 86 24.55 -4.16 -5.70
C LEU A 86 23.28 -3.60 -6.38
N LEU A 87 22.08 -3.97 -5.91
CA LEU A 87 20.80 -3.66 -6.57
C LEU A 87 19.81 -2.86 -5.68
N GLY A 88 20.24 -2.42 -4.50
CA GLY A 88 19.36 -1.83 -3.50
C GLY A 88 18.84 -0.45 -3.87
N GLU A 89 17.51 -0.30 -3.99
CA GLU A 89 16.82 1.00 -3.90
C GLU A 89 15.76 0.92 -2.78
N PRO A 90 16.18 0.95 -1.49
CA PRO A 90 15.29 0.62 -0.37
C PRO A 90 14.14 1.61 -0.23
N ALA A 91 14.40 2.89 -0.47
CA ALA A 91 13.36 3.93 -0.46
C ALA A 91 12.28 3.66 -1.52
N TRP A 92 12.69 3.22 -2.71
CA TRP A 92 11.76 2.87 -3.78
C TRP A 92 10.92 1.63 -3.44
N ASP A 93 11.56 0.59 -2.90
CA ASP A 93 10.86 -0.62 -2.45
C ASP A 93 9.81 -0.31 -1.36
N MET A 94 10.16 0.57 -0.41
CA MET A 94 9.22 1.07 0.60
C MET A 94 8.06 1.85 -0.02
N MET A 95 8.33 2.75 -0.97
CA MET A 95 7.27 3.55 -1.60
C MET A 95 6.32 2.69 -2.45
N LEU A 96 6.83 1.65 -3.13
CA LEU A 96 6.00 0.66 -3.83
C LEU A 96 5.08 -0.09 -2.85
N ASP A 97 5.63 -0.58 -1.73
CA ASP A 97 4.84 -1.28 -0.70
C ASP A 97 3.78 -0.37 -0.09
N LEU A 98 4.16 0.85 0.30
CA LEU A 98 3.22 1.84 0.84
C LEU A 98 2.14 2.23 -0.17
N PHE A 99 2.44 2.29 -1.47
CA PHE A 99 1.43 2.57 -2.49
C PHE A 99 0.41 1.43 -2.63
N VAL A 100 0.87 0.17 -2.58
CA VAL A 100 -0.01 -1.01 -2.57
C VAL A 100 -0.95 -0.98 -1.36
N GLN A 101 -0.45 -0.52 -0.22
CA GLN A 101 -1.21 -0.44 1.02
C GLN A 101 -2.16 0.77 1.03
N TYR A 102 -1.74 1.91 0.48
CA TYR A 102 -2.56 3.09 0.23
C TYR A 102 -3.80 2.75 -0.61
N ALA A 103 -3.63 2.05 -1.74
CA ALA A 103 -4.76 1.62 -2.57
C ALA A 103 -5.72 0.66 -1.85
N GLY A 104 -5.24 -0.04 -0.82
CA GLY A 104 -6.05 -0.90 0.04
C GLY A 104 -6.60 -0.22 1.30
N GLY A 105 -6.35 1.07 1.51
CA GLY A 105 -6.75 1.81 2.71
C GLY A 105 -6.00 1.42 4.00
N ALA A 106 -4.91 0.65 3.90
CA ALA A 106 -4.20 0.13 5.06
C ALA A 106 -3.01 1.02 5.45
N LYS A 107 -2.80 1.20 6.76
CA LYS A 107 -1.57 1.78 7.32
C LYS A 107 -0.49 0.69 7.44
N VAL A 108 0.78 1.06 7.30
CA VAL A 108 1.91 0.12 7.40
C VAL A 108 2.69 0.40 8.67
N SER A 109 2.94 -0.61 9.51
CA SER A 109 3.80 -0.42 10.68
C SER A 109 5.24 -0.16 10.26
N THR A 110 6.00 0.58 11.06
CA THR A 110 7.43 0.81 10.80
C THR A 110 8.19 -0.51 10.69
N THR A 111 7.84 -1.51 11.51
CA THR A 111 8.43 -2.85 11.47
C THR A 111 8.15 -3.55 10.14
N SER A 112 6.90 -3.53 9.67
CA SER A 112 6.51 -4.09 8.37
C SER A 112 7.23 -3.39 7.22
N LEU A 113 7.36 -2.07 7.28
CA LEU A 113 8.04 -1.30 6.25
C LEU A 113 9.56 -1.59 6.21
N CYS A 114 10.18 -1.83 7.38
CA CYS A 114 11.57 -2.28 7.44
C CYS A 114 11.75 -3.63 6.72
N ILE A 115 10.80 -4.56 6.85
CA ILE A 115 10.84 -5.83 6.12
C ILE A 115 10.74 -5.58 4.61
N ALA A 116 9.80 -4.72 4.18
CA ALA A 116 9.61 -4.37 2.77
C ALA A 116 10.85 -3.72 2.12
N SER A 117 11.66 -3.01 2.90
CA SER A 117 12.90 -2.39 2.42
C SER A 117 14.00 -3.36 2.04
N GLN A 118 13.93 -4.59 2.56
CA GLN A 118 14.89 -5.66 2.30
C GLN A 118 16.36 -5.26 2.57
N VAL A 119 16.57 -4.40 3.57
CA VAL A 119 17.87 -4.02 4.13
C VAL A 119 17.84 -4.17 5.65
N PRO A 120 18.98 -4.19 6.35
CA PRO A 120 18.99 -4.26 7.83
C PRO A 120 18.16 -3.15 8.47
N THR A 121 17.50 -3.45 9.58
CA THR A 121 16.53 -2.56 10.26
C THR A 121 17.07 -1.15 10.51
N SER A 122 18.31 -1.00 10.98
CA SER A 122 18.92 0.31 11.22
C SER A 122 19.08 1.13 9.94
N THR A 123 19.35 0.48 8.81
CA THR A 123 19.43 1.09 7.48
C THR A 123 18.03 1.48 6.99
N ALA A 124 17.05 0.60 7.16
CA ALA A 124 15.66 0.88 6.84
C ALA A 124 15.13 2.11 7.60
N LEU A 125 15.36 2.19 8.90
CA LEU A 125 14.92 3.33 9.72
C LEU A 125 15.50 4.67 9.23
N ARG A 126 16.76 4.67 8.75
CA ARG A 126 17.38 5.86 8.13
C ARG A 126 16.67 6.26 6.83
N TYR A 127 16.31 5.29 5.98
CA TYR A 127 15.57 5.58 4.75
C TYR A 127 14.14 6.07 5.03
N ILE A 128 13.46 5.51 6.04
CA ILE A 128 12.13 6.01 6.44
C ILE A 128 12.25 7.46 6.95
N ALA A 129 13.29 7.78 7.74
CA ALA A 129 13.54 9.15 8.17
C ALA A 129 13.82 10.09 7.00
N LEU A 130 14.62 9.66 6.01
CA LEU A 130 14.89 10.44 4.80
C LEU A 130 13.62 10.67 3.97
N LEU A 131 12.80 9.65 3.79
CA LEU A 131 11.51 9.75 3.09
C LEU A 131 10.54 10.71 3.82
N GLU A 132 10.60 10.74 5.15
CA GLU A 132 9.79 11.64 5.98
C GLU A 132 10.30 13.08 5.88
N GLU A 133 11.61 13.29 5.99
CA GLU A 133 12.28 14.59 5.84
C GLU A 133 12.03 15.21 4.46
N THR A 134 12.02 14.38 3.41
CA THR A 134 11.74 14.80 2.02
C THR A 134 10.24 14.89 1.71
N GLY A 135 9.37 14.56 2.68
CA GLY A 135 7.93 14.75 2.58
C GLY A 135 7.18 13.71 1.74
N TYR A 136 7.80 12.58 1.38
CA TYR A 136 7.13 11.49 0.64
C TYR A 136 6.27 10.60 1.55
N VAL A 137 6.65 10.48 2.82
CA VAL A 137 5.91 9.71 3.83
C VAL A 137 5.69 10.53 5.09
N GLN A 138 4.74 10.09 5.89
CA GLN A 138 4.48 10.64 7.23
C GLN A 138 4.34 9.50 8.24
N ARG A 139 4.73 9.75 9.49
CA ARG A 139 4.52 8.83 10.61
C ARG A 139 3.35 9.26 11.48
N SER A 140 2.63 8.28 12.01
CA SER A 140 1.58 8.49 13.03
C SER A 140 1.65 7.41 14.09
N GLN A 141 1.48 7.77 15.36
CA GLN A 141 1.36 6.76 16.43
C GLN A 141 -0.01 6.06 16.33
N SER A 142 -0.04 4.77 16.67
CA SER A 142 -1.31 4.06 16.84
C SER A 142 -2.08 4.62 18.04
N GLU A 143 -3.39 4.78 17.87
CA GLU A 143 -4.29 5.22 18.95
C GLU A 143 -4.47 4.14 20.02
N THR A 144 -4.33 2.87 19.64
CA THR A 144 -4.53 1.69 20.51
C THR A 144 -3.24 1.25 21.21
N ASP A 145 -2.07 1.42 20.57
CA ASP A 145 -0.77 1.06 21.16
C ASP A 145 0.33 2.06 20.76
N LYS A 146 0.74 2.91 21.69
CA LYS A 146 1.77 3.94 21.49
C LYS A 146 3.16 3.39 21.11
N ARG A 147 3.40 2.07 21.27
CA ARG A 147 4.63 1.43 20.81
C ARG A 147 4.64 1.21 19.29
N VAL A 148 3.46 1.21 18.66
CA VAL A 148 3.31 1.02 17.22
C VAL A 148 3.32 2.38 16.52
N THR A 149 4.28 2.57 15.63
CA THR A 149 4.33 3.71 14.71
C THR A 149 3.97 3.25 13.32
N PHE A 150 2.91 3.84 12.77
CA PHE A 150 2.50 3.65 11.38
C PHE A 150 3.18 4.65 10.46
N VAL A 151 3.36 4.25 9.21
CA VAL A 151 3.89 5.03 8.10
C VAL A 151 2.88 4.98 6.96
N SER A 152 2.62 6.13 6.32
CA SER A 152 1.79 6.23 5.13
C SER A 152 2.43 7.17 4.11
N LEU A 153 2.06 7.04 2.84
CA LEU A 153 2.39 8.06 1.84
C LEU A 153 1.70 9.38 2.19
N THR A 154 2.39 10.49 1.94
CA THR A 154 1.77 11.81 1.82
C THR A 154 1.13 11.96 0.44
N GLU A 155 0.45 13.08 0.19
CA GLU A 155 0.02 13.45 -1.16
C GLU A 155 1.17 13.43 -2.18
N LEU A 156 2.34 13.97 -1.81
CA LEU A 156 3.53 13.95 -2.66
C LEU A 156 3.98 12.52 -3.00
N GLY A 157 3.97 11.62 -2.01
CA GLY A 157 4.28 10.20 -2.17
C GLY A 157 3.31 9.49 -3.12
N VAL A 158 2.00 9.68 -2.91
CA VAL A 158 0.95 9.11 -3.77
C VAL A 158 1.09 9.62 -5.20
N MET A 159 1.27 10.93 -5.36
CA MET A 159 1.43 11.58 -6.66
C MET A 159 2.65 11.04 -7.42
N SER A 160 3.79 10.95 -6.76
CA SER A 160 5.04 10.52 -7.38
C SER A 160 4.97 9.06 -7.84
N MET A 161 4.46 8.18 -6.98
CA MET A 161 4.28 6.78 -7.32
C MET A 161 3.20 6.58 -8.39
N GLY A 162 2.05 7.24 -8.24
CA GLY A 162 0.96 7.14 -9.20
C GLY A 162 1.37 7.59 -10.60
N ASN A 163 2.06 8.73 -10.71
CA ASN A 163 2.56 9.23 -12.00
C ASN A 163 3.56 8.26 -12.66
N TYR A 164 4.47 7.67 -11.89
CA TYR A 164 5.38 6.66 -12.41
C TYR A 164 4.64 5.40 -12.89
N LEU A 165 3.69 4.91 -12.09
CA LEU A 165 2.91 3.70 -12.39
C LEU A 165 1.94 3.88 -13.56
N GLU A 166 1.51 5.12 -13.84
CA GLU A 166 0.73 5.44 -15.03
C GLU A 166 1.55 5.29 -16.32
N GLN A 167 2.88 5.48 -16.26
CA GLN A 167 3.80 5.40 -17.40
C GLN A 167 4.34 3.99 -17.65
N TYR A 168 4.21 3.08 -16.68
CA TYR A 168 4.70 1.69 -16.73
C TYR A 168 3.65 0.73 -17.31
#